data_AF-A0A355DQ03-F1
#
_entry.id   AF-A0A355DQ03-F1
#
_cell.length_a   1.000
_cell.length_b   1.000
_cell.length_c   1.000
_cell.angle_alpha   90.00
_cell.angle_beta   90.00
_cell.angle_gamma   90.00
#
_symmetry.space_group_name_H-M   'P 1'
#
loop_
_entity.id
_entity.type
_entity.pdbx_description
1 polymer ?
#
loop_
_entity_poly.entity_id
_entity_poly.type
_entity_poly.pdbx_seq_one_letter_code
_entity_poly.pdbx_strand_id
1 'polypeptide(L)' 'MPEQKPLNPWNYKPWWCQPWSIVLTGGAIITASWTVTKTIWITVGISIPILVWWIYFLWLWPRL' A
#
# COMPACT_ATOMS: atom_id res chain seq x y z
N MET A 1 37.42 -1.55 6.20
CA MET A 1 36.58 -0.62 5.40
C MET A 1 35.16 -0.75 5.92
N PRO A 2 34.50 0.32 6.40
CA PRO A 2 33.12 0.21 6.85
C PRO A 2 32.23 -0.07 5.63
N GLU A 3 31.52 -1.20 5.68
CA GLU A 3 30.57 -1.63 4.66
C GLU A 3 29.44 -0.59 4.60
N GLN A 4 29.31 0.11 3.46
CA GLN A 4 28.21 1.06 3.26
C GLN A 4 26.90 0.28 3.16
N LYS A 5 26.17 0.22 4.28
CA LYS A 5 24.84 -0.38 4.34
C LYS A 5 23.93 0.37 3.36
N PRO A 6 23.20 -0.31 2.46
CA PRO A 6 22.30 0.36 1.53
C PRO A 6 21.30 1.20 2.34
N LEU A 7 21.22 2.49 2.03
CA LEU A 7 20.27 3.41 2.64
C LEU A 7 18.86 2.89 2.36
N ASN A 8 18.17 2.42 3.40
CA ASN A 8 16.81 1.96 3.27
C ASN A 8 15.86 3.18 3.27
N PRO A 9 15.20 3.52 2.15
CA PRO A 9 14.33 4.70 2.03
C PRO A 9 13.13 4.65 2.98
N TRP A 10 12.78 3.46 3.49
CA TRP A 10 11.67 3.25 4.42
C TRP A 10 12.00 3.66 5.87
N ASN A 11 13.27 3.85 6.22
CA ASN A 11 13.67 4.24 7.58
C ASN A 11 13.40 5.72 7.89
N TYR A 12 13.28 6.56 6.86
CA TYR A 12 13.07 8.00 7.03
C TYR A 12 11.60 8.41 6.84
N LYS A 13 10.73 7.46 6.45
CA LYS A 13 9.31 7.72 6.18
C LYS A 13 8.51 7.46 7.48
N PRO A 14 7.51 8.31 7.83
CA PRO A 14 6.64 8.06 8.97
C PRO A 14 5.91 6.73 8.87
N TRP A 15 5.53 6.15 10.02
CA TRP A 15 4.94 4.81 10.10
C TRP A 15 3.74 4.64 9.15
N TRP A 16 2.92 5.68 8.98
CA TRP A 16 1.71 5.63 8.15
C TRP A 16 1.99 5.39 6.66
N CYS A 17 3.21 5.70 6.20
CA CYS A 17 3.66 5.45 4.84
C CYS A 17 4.44 4.14 4.69
N GLN A 18 4.50 3.29 5.72
CA GLN A 18 5.22 2.03 5.62
C GLN A 18 4.41 0.98 4.85
N PRO A 19 5.08 0.00 4.20
CA PRO A 19 4.42 -0.93 3.30
C PRO A 19 3.27 -1.70 3.97
N TRP A 20 3.43 -2.09 5.23
CA TRP A 20 2.35 -2.76 5.97
C TRP A 20 1.14 -1.84 6.22
N SER A 21 1.36 -0.55 6.50
CA SER A 21 0.26 0.40 6.71
C SER A 21 -0.53 0.61 5.42
N ILE A 22 0.16 0.76 4.30
CA ILE A 22 -0.48 0.89 2.98
C ILE A 22 -1.33 -0.36 2.65
N VAL A 23 -0.79 -1.56 2.91
CA VAL A 23 -1.51 -2.83 2.71
C VAL A 23 -2.69 -2.96 3.67
N LEU A 24 -2.54 -2.61 4.95
CA LEU A 24 -3.62 -2.66 5.92
C LEU A 24 -4.74 -1.69 5.59
N THR A 25 -4.43 -0.45 5.21
CA THR A 25 -5.43 0.54 4.84
C THR A 25 -6.18 0.11 3.58
N GLY A 26 -5.47 -0.33 2.54
CA GLY A 26 -6.11 -0.83 1.32
C GLY A 26 -6.99 -2.07 1.58
N GLY A 27 -6.47 -3.04 2.34
CA GLY A 27 -7.21 -4.25 2.69
C GLY A 27 -8.44 -3.97 3.56
N ALA A 28 -8.33 -3.04 4.52
CA ALA A 28 -9.45 -2.61 5.34
C ALA A 28 -10.54 -1.93 4.50
N ILE A 29 -10.19 -1.09 3.53
CA ILE A 29 -11.17 -0.43 2.66
C ILE A 29 -11.85 -1.46 1.75
N ILE A 30 -11.12 -2.41 1.17
CA ILE A 30 -11.70 -3.47 0.32
C ILE A 30 -12.64 -4.36 1.14
N THR A 31 -12.21 -4.81 2.33
CA THR A 31 -13.04 -5.65 3.20
C THR A 31 -14.26 -4.89 3.73
N ALA A 32 -14.11 -3.64 4.15
CA ALA A 32 -15.23 -2.79 4.56
C ALA A 32 -16.21 -2.51 3.41
N SER A 33 -15.71 -2.27 2.21
CA SER A 33 -16.55 -2.11 1.01
C SER A 33 -17.38 -3.37 0.76
N TRP A 34 -16.75 -4.54 0.84
CA TRP A 34 -17.43 -5.82 0.63
C TRP A 34 -18.48 -6.10 1.71
N THR A 35 -18.16 -5.88 2.99
CA THR A 35 -19.11 -6.15 4.09
C THR A 35 -20.35 -5.27 4.03
N VAL A 36 -20.20 -4.01 3.60
CA VAL A 36 -21.31 -3.06 3.49
C VAL A 36 -22.15 -3.28 2.23
N THR A 37 -21.51 -3.42 1.07
CA THR A 37 -22.24 -3.42 -0.21
C THR A 37 -22.60 -4.81 -0.72
N LYS A 38 -21.88 -5.87 -0.32
CA LYS A 38 -21.94 -7.24 -0.89
C LYS A 38 -22.06 -7.27 -2.43
N THR A 39 -21.58 -6.21 -3.09
CA THR A 39 -21.77 -5.98 -4.52
C THR A 39 -20.41 -5.99 -5.18
N ILE A 40 -20.15 -7.05 -5.96
CA ILE A 40 -18.84 -7.30 -6.59
C ILE A 40 -18.38 -6.10 -7.43
N TRP A 41 -19.29 -5.49 -8.21
CA TRP A 41 -18.96 -4.36 -9.08
C TRP A 41 -18.41 -3.15 -8.33
N ILE A 42 -18.98 -2.84 -7.16
CA ILE A 42 -18.55 -1.70 -6.34
C ILE A 42 -17.20 -2.00 -5.72
N THR A 43 -17.02 -3.22 -5.19
CA THR A 43 -15.74 -3.64 -4.60
C THR A 43 -14.62 -3.67 -5.63
N VAL A 44 -14.90 -4.09 -6.88
CA VAL A 44 -13.94 -4.04 -7.99
C VAL A 44 -13.61 -2.59 -8.37
N GLY A 45 -14.61 -1.71 -8.44
CA GLY A 45 -14.38 -0.29 -8.70
C GLY A 45 -13.47 0.38 -7.67
N ILE A 46 -13.63 0.02 -6.38
CA ILE A 46 -12.83 0.55 -5.27
C ILE A 46 -11.44 -0.12 -5.18
N SER A 47 -11.33 -1.40 -5.57
CA SER A 47 -10.04 -2.10 -5.51
C SER A 47 -9.04 -1.58 -6.54
N ILE A 48 -9.49 -1.10 -7.71
CA ILE A 48 -8.64 -0.52 -8.75
C ILE A 48 -7.76 0.63 -8.23
N PRO A 49 -8.30 1.74 -7.67
CA PRO A 49 -7.47 2.83 -7.17
C PRO A 49 -6.57 2.39 -6.00
N ILE A 50 -7.01 1.45 -5.17
CA ILE A 50 -6.18 0.89 -4.08
C ILE A 50 -5.00 0.10 -4.64
N LEU A 51 -5.21 -0.70 -5.69
CA LEU A 51 -4.13 -1.42 -6.36
C LEU A 51 -3.13 -0.47 -7.02
N VAL A 52 -3.60 0.59 -7.67
CA VAL A 52 -2.72 1.64 -8.23
C VAL A 52 -1.89 2.27 -7.11
N TRP A 53 -2.52 2.58 -5.98
CA TRP A 53 -1.84 3.14 -4.82
C TRP A 53 -0.78 2.17 -4.24
N TRP A 54 -1.11 0.89 -4.12
CA TRP A 54 -0.18 -0.16 -3.72
C TRP A 54 1.01 -0.30 -4.68
N ILE A 55 0.76 -0.36 -5.99
CA ILE A 55 1.82 -0.48 -7.00
C ILE A 55 2.78 0.71 -6.91
N TYR A 56 2.24 1.93 -6.78
CA TYR A 56 3.04 3.13 -6.68
C TYR A 56 3.97 3.11 -5.45
N PHE A 57 3.43 2.83 -4.26
CA PHE A 57 4.24 2.87 -3.05
C PHE A 57 5.08 1.60 -2.82
N LEU A 58 4.58 0.41 -3.12
CA LEU A 58 5.30 -0.84 -2.84
C LEU A 58 6.33 -1.16 -3.92
N TRP A 59 6.13 -0.69 -5.15
CA TRP A 59 6.95 -1.12 -6.30
C TRP A 59 7.71 0.03 -6.97
N LEU A 60 7.07 1.18 -7.20
CA LEU A 60 7.74 2.34 -7.78
C LEU A 60 8.65 3.06 -6.77
N TRP A 61 8.12 3.37 -5.58
CA TRP A 61 8.86 4.10 -4.55
C TRP A 61 10.20 3.47 -4.13
N PRO A 62 10.34 2.14 -3.90
CA PRO A 62 11.64 1.58 -3.55
C PRO A 62 12.65 1.56 -4.70
N ARG A 63 12.21 1.84 -5.95
CA ARG A 63 13.09 1.96 -7.12
C ARG A 63 13.50 3.40 -7.42
N LEU A 64 12.81 4.38 -6.85
CA LEU A 64 13.10 5.82 -6.94
C LEU A 64 14.07 6.22 -5.82
#